data_AF-A0A2N4YQZ8-F1
#
_entry.id   AF-A0A2N4YQZ8-F1
#
_cell.length_a   1.000
_cell.length_b   1.000
_cell.length_c   1.000
_cell.angle_alpha   90.00
_cell.angle_beta   90.00
_cell.angle_gamma   90.00
#
_symmetry.space_group_name_H-M   'P 1'
#
loop_
_entity.id
_entity.type
_entity.pdbx_description
1 polymer ?
#
loop_
_entity_poly.entity_id
_entity_poly.type
_entity_poly.pdbx_seq_one_letter_code
_entity_poly.pdbx_strand_id
1 'polypeptide(L)' 'MDNQHLRFTQGQFTVTTDPAFFQQEAIHDYLSQSSWAPGIDAETVRISIQNSLCFALLDGTRQIGFARLVT' A
#
# COMPACT_ATOMS: atom_id res chain seq x y z
N MET A 1 -1.93 -9.38 20.33
CA MET A 1 -2.17 -7.93 20.25
C MET A 1 -3.05 -7.74 19.05
N ASP A 2 -4.30 -7.30 19.24
CA ASP A 2 -5.21 -7.07 18.12
C ASP A 2 -4.70 -5.86 17.36
N ASN A 3 -4.00 -6.10 16.24
CA ASN A 3 -3.64 -5.03 15.31
C ASN A 3 -4.94 -4.56 14.66
N GLN A 4 -5.54 -3.52 15.25
CA GLN A 4 -6.69 -2.89 14.65
C GLN A 4 -6.23 -2.12 13.41
N HIS A 5 -6.52 -2.68 12.24
CA HIS A 5 -6.35 -1.99 10.97
C HIS A 5 -7.46 -0.97 10.79
N LEU A 6 -7.10 0.23 10.33
CA LEU A 6 -8.06 1.28 10.04
C LEU A 6 -8.78 0.94 8.73
N ARG A 7 -10.07 1.27 8.67
CA ARG A 7 -10.90 1.13 7.48
C ARG A 7 -11.89 2.28 7.37
N PHE A 8 -11.89 2.96 6.23
CA PHE A 8 -12.79 4.06 5.90
C PHE A 8 -13.48 3.76 4.58
N THR A 9 -14.80 3.90 4.51
CA THR A 9 -15.58 3.58 3.32
C THR A 9 -16.37 4.80 2.85
N GLN A 10 -16.32 5.08 1.55
CA GLN A 10 -17.12 6.11 0.89
C GLN A 10 -17.65 5.56 -0.44
N GLY A 11 -18.96 5.29 -0.49
CA GLY A 11 -19.57 4.59 -1.62
C GLY A 11 -18.96 3.19 -1.79
N GLN A 12 -18.52 2.87 -3.01
CA GLN A 12 -17.84 1.60 -3.34
C GLN A 12 -16.35 1.58 -2.94
N PHE A 13 -15.79 2.73 -2.57
CA PHE A 13 -14.36 2.84 -2.28
C PHE A 13 -14.07 2.61 -0.81
N THR A 14 -12.98 1.89 -0.53
CA THR A 14 -12.48 1.67 0.84
C THR A 14 -11.01 2.08 0.92
N VAL A 15 -10.64 2.83 1.95
CA VAL A 15 -9.23 3.00 2.37
C VAL A 15 -8.96 2.10 3.57
N THR A 16 -7.87 1.32 3.55
CA THR A 16 -7.48 0.49 4.69
C THR A 16 -5.98 0.44 4.95
N THR A 17 -5.60 0.23 6.22
CA THR A 17 -4.22 -0.03 6.64
C THR A 17 -3.92 -1.52 6.86
N ASP A 18 -4.82 -2.41 6.43
CA ASP A 18 -4.62 -3.86 6.51
C ASP A 18 -3.67 -4.35 5.39
N PRO A 19 -2.48 -4.87 5.74
CA PRO A 19 -1.49 -5.34 4.78
C PRO A 19 -1.98 -6.48 3.89
N ALA A 20 -3.04 -7.21 4.28
CA ALA A 20 -3.64 -8.25 3.44
C ALA A 20 -4.18 -7.71 2.11
N PHE A 21 -4.44 -6.40 2.03
CA PHE A 21 -4.92 -5.73 0.81
C PHE A 21 -3.80 -5.01 0.02
N PHE A 22 -2.53 -5.16 0.43
CA PHE A 22 -1.41 -4.54 -0.27
C PHE A 22 -0.87 -5.50 -1.33
N GLN A 23 -1.16 -5.22 -2.60
CA GLN A 23 -0.63 -5.94 -3.75
C GLN A 23 0.82 -5.50 -3.99
N GLN A 24 1.75 -6.11 -3.24
CA GLN A 24 3.16 -5.70 -3.19
C GLN A 24 3.85 -5.73 -4.55
N GLU A 25 3.51 -6.70 -5.41
CA GLU A 25 4.02 -6.76 -6.78
C GLU A 25 3.59 -5.52 -7.58
N ALA A 26 2.30 -5.17 -7.56
CA ALA A 26 1.81 -3.99 -8.26
C ALA A 26 2.41 -2.68 -7.70
N ILE A 27 2.61 -2.60 -6.39
CA ILE A 27 3.28 -1.45 -5.74
C ILE A 27 4.74 -1.36 -6.23
N HIS A 28 5.47 -2.46 -6.25
CA HIS A 28 6.84 -2.52 -6.75
C HIS A 28 6.93 -2.16 -8.24
N ASP A 29 6.06 -2.73 -9.08
CA ASP A 29 6.04 -2.49 -10.51
C ASP A 29 5.79 -1.02 -10.83
N TYR A 30 4.92 -0.36 -10.07
CA TYR A 30 4.70 1.07 -10.19
C TYR A 30 5.89 1.89 -9.69
N LEU A 31 6.40 1.59 -8.49
CA LEU A 31 7.49 2.37 -7.87
C LEU A 31 8.80 2.26 -8.66
N SER A 32 9.16 1.08 -9.14
CA SER A 32 10.39 0.84 -9.92
C SER A 32 10.44 1.63 -11.23
N GLN A 33 9.28 2.06 -11.74
CA GLN A 33 9.17 2.90 -12.94
C GLN A 33 8.94 4.39 -12.62
N SER A 34 8.81 4.75 -11.34
CA SER A 34 8.58 6.12 -10.91
C SER A 34 9.86 6.96 -10.93
N SER A 35 9.72 8.26 -11.17
CA SER A 35 10.88 9.19 -11.20
C SER A 35 11.61 9.32 -9.86
N TRP A 36 10.96 8.97 -8.74
CA TRP A 36 11.51 9.12 -7.39
C TRP A 36 11.97 7.79 -6.76
N ALA A 37 11.67 6.65 -7.37
CA ALA A 37 12.17 5.34 -6.94
C ALA A 37 12.61 4.46 -8.13
N PRO A 38 13.35 5.00 -9.12
CA PRO A 38 13.69 4.26 -10.33
C PRO A 38 14.52 3.01 -10.00
N GLY A 39 14.05 1.85 -10.45
CA GLY A 39 14.70 0.57 -10.25
C GLY A 39 14.75 0.07 -8.80
N ILE A 40 13.91 0.59 -7.90
CA ILE A 40 13.82 0.07 -6.53
C ILE A 40 13.52 -1.43 -6.52
N ASP A 41 14.25 -2.19 -5.73
CA ASP A 41 14.06 -3.64 -5.65
C ASP A 41 12.87 -4.03 -4.77
N ALA A 42 12.32 -5.23 -5.03
CA ALA A 42 11.13 -5.73 -4.33
C ALA A 42 11.33 -5.89 -2.81
N GLU A 43 12.55 -6.20 -2.35
CA GLU A 43 12.83 -6.40 -0.93
C GLU A 43 12.82 -5.06 -0.19
N THR A 44 13.40 -4.00 -0.78
CA THR A 44 13.31 -2.65 -0.24
C THR A 44 11.85 -2.18 -0.15
N VAL A 45 11.03 -2.45 -1.18
CA VAL A 45 9.58 -2.13 -1.13
C VAL A 45 8.90 -2.88 0.01
N ARG A 46 9.14 -4.19 0.13
CA ARG A 46 8.58 -5.05 1.20
C ARG A 46 8.93 -4.52 2.59
N ILE A 47 10.20 -4.18 2.83
CA ILE A 47 10.69 -3.61 4.09
C ILE A 47 10.02 -2.24 4.34
N SER A 48 9.90 -1.40 3.33
CA SER A 48 9.28 -0.07 3.48
C SER A 48 7.82 -0.16 3.90
N ILE A 49 7.07 -1.13 3.36
CA ILE A 49 5.67 -1.37 3.71
C ILE A 49 5.52 -1.82 5.17
N GLN A 50 6.44 -2.66 5.66
CA GLN A 50 6.41 -3.17 7.04
C GLN A 50 6.75 -2.12 8.09
N ASN A 51 7.57 -1.12 7.72
CA ASN A 51 8.10 -0.13 8.65
C ASN A 51 7.48 1.26 8.47
N SER A 52 6.35 1.37 7.76
CA SER A 52 5.67 2.64 7.51
C SER A 52 4.17 2.47 7.68
N LEU A 53 3.46 3.56 8.04
CA LEU A 53 2.01 3.57 7.96
C LEU A 53 1.59 3.64 6.49
N CYS A 54 1.06 2.54 5.98
CA CYS A 54 0.64 2.40 4.60
C CYS A 54 -0.89 2.30 4.49
N PHE A 55 -1.40 2.71 3.33
CA PHE A 55 -2.82 2.70 3.01
C PHE A 55 -3.01 2.10 1.61
N ALA A 56 -3.99 1.21 1.48
CA ALA A 56 -4.55 0.80 0.19
C ALA A 56 -5.88 1.52 -0.05
N LEU A 57 -6.07 2.03 -1.26
CA LEU A 57 -7.38 2.42 -1.79
C LEU A 57 -7.93 1.25 -2.60
N LEU A 58 -9.14 0.83 -2.28
CA LEU A 58 -9.83 -0.30 -2.89
C LEU A 58 -11.10 0.17 -3.61
N ASP A 59 -11.40 -0.43 -4.76
CA ASP A 59 -12.74 -0.48 -5.35
C ASP A 59 -13.24 -1.93 -5.23
N GLY A 60 -14.16 -2.17 -4.30
CA GLY A 60 -14.48 -3.53 -3.84
C GLY A 60 -13.27 -4.22 -3.18
N THR A 61 -12.76 -5.29 -3.80
CA THR A 61 -11.56 -6.02 -3.35
C THR A 61 -10.31 -5.69 -4.16
N ARG A 62 -10.43 -4.89 -5.22
CA ARG A 62 -9.31 -4.54 -6.10
C ARG A 62 -8.58 -3.33 -5.55
N GLN A 63 -7.26 -3.44 -5.36
CA GLN A 63 -6.43 -2.27 -5.06
C GLN A 63 -6.32 -1.38 -6.30
N ILE A 64 -6.64 -0.10 -6.13
CA ILE A 64 -6.57 0.95 -7.16
C ILE A 64 -5.67 2.13 -6.75
N GLY A 65 -5.15 2.12 -5.52
CA GLY A 65 -4.22 3.14 -5.04
C GLY A 65 -3.40 2.68 -3.83
N PHE A 66 -2.30 3.39 -3.61
CA PHE A 66 -1.38 3.16 -2.50
C PHE A 66 -0.87 4.51 -1.98
N ALA A 67 -0.81 4.66 -0.66
CA ALA A 67 -0.18 5.79 -0.01
C ALA A 67 0.67 5.30 1.17
N ARG A 68 1.76 6.00 1.44
CA ARG A 68 2.68 5.68 2.52
C ARG A 68 3.06 6.95 3.26
N LEU A 69 2.89 6.95 4.58
CA LEU A 69 3.31 8.03 5.46
C LEU A 69 4.61 7.64 6.16
N VAL A 70 5.60 8.52 6.09
CA VAL A 70 6.92 8.39 6.71
C VAL A 70 7.33 9.70 7.39
N THR A 71 8.17 9.60 8.42
CA THR A 71 8.75 10.72 9.19
C THR A 71 10.19 10.94 8.83
#